data_AF-A0A1G7IWZ6-F1
#
_entry.id   AF-A0A1G7IWZ6-F1
#
_cell.length_a   1.000
_cell.length_b   1.000
_cell.length_c   1.000
_cell.angle_alpha   90.00
_cell.angle_beta   90.00
_cell.angle_gamma   90.00
#
_symmetry.space_group_name_H-M   'P 1'
#
loop_
_entity.id
_entity.type
_entity.pdbx_description
1 polymer ?
#
loop_
_entity_poly.entity_id
_entity_poly.type
_entity_poly.pdbx_seq_one_letter_code
_entity_poly.pdbx_strand_id
1 'polypeptide(L)'
;MTTVGLGAVSGVTADEVLAAVDAVLPAATVGVRIATLDVRAAEPGLREAADRRGWALVGHPAAELARVPVPTPSARVAAAVGTGSVAEAAALLHGGTLTVPKTVHGRVTVAVAVAVAPADPDLSHHGDAELAPGLVDLAVNVRADAPPPWLRAVLHASIDAAAAYPDPAPARTAVAAAHGRPDDEVLLTAGAAEAFVLVARALRPRLAAVVHPSFTEPEAALRAAGHPVTRVLLPADDGRRLDPAAVPEDADLVVLGNPTNPTSVLHPAATVAALARPGRVLLVDEAFADTVPGEPESLADRRDLPGLLVVRSLTKTWGLAGVRVGYAVGPAPLIARLAAQQPQWPVSTPALAALAACTTPEARAEAEQAAQDLTGWRTTLLECLPPSVVVEGDPRSSFVLLRVPDGLAVREELRRRGWAVRRGDTFPGLTGDHLRVAVRRPEVSRAFAAVLADVVAGTTPYTSEVP
;
A
#
# COMPACT_ATOMS: atom_id res chain seq x y z
N MET A 1 -14.89 11.99 10.50
CA MET A 1 -14.44 13.13 11.31
C MET A 1 -15.09 14.39 10.75
N THR A 2 -15.63 15.25 11.62
CA THR A 2 -16.32 16.48 11.20
C THR A 2 -15.42 17.68 11.45
N THR A 3 -15.20 18.50 10.41
CA THR A 3 -14.41 19.73 10.50
C THR A 3 -15.35 20.93 10.48
N VAL A 4 -15.33 21.71 11.55
CA VAL A 4 -16.05 22.98 11.68
C VAL A 4 -15.06 24.09 11.35
N GLY A 5 -15.19 24.67 10.17
CA GLY A 5 -14.39 25.81 9.74
C GLY A 5 -14.96 27.11 10.29
N LEU A 6 -14.12 27.93 10.93
CA LEU A 6 -14.53 29.18 11.56
C LEU A 6 -13.80 30.40 10.97
N GLY A 7 -14.58 31.40 10.55
CA GLY A 7 -14.12 32.78 10.40
C GLY A 7 -14.68 33.64 11.52
N ALA A 8 -13.91 34.53 12.12
CA ALA A 8 -14.39 35.43 13.16
C ALA A 8 -13.70 36.80 13.07
N VAL A 9 -14.38 37.83 13.58
CA VAL A 9 -13.74 39.11 13.91
C VAL A 9 -13.07 39.03 15.27
N SER A 10 -12.06 39.88 15.53
CA SER A 10 -11.34 39.84 16.80
C SER A 10 -12.22 40.20 18.00
N GLY A 11 -11.93 39.58 19.14
CA GLY A 11 -12.68 39.80 20.39
C GLY A 11 -14.07 39.15 20.40
N VAL A 12 -14.28 38.06 19.66
CA VAL A 12 -15.42 37.17 19.86
C VAL A 12 -15.28 36.43 21.18
N THR A 13 -16.41 36.24 21.86
CA THR A 13 -16.51 35.45 23.09
C THR A 13 -16.70 33.97 22.77
N ALA A 14 -16.39 33.09 23.72
CA ALA A 14 -16.64 31.65 23.57
C ALA A 14 -18.14 31.34 23.37
N ASP A 15 -19.02 32.09 24.03
CA ASP A 15 -20.47 31.90 23.91
C ASP A 15 -20.98 32.25 22.50
N GLU A 16 -20.45 33.31 21.88
CA GLU A 16 -20.77 33.64 20.47
C GLU A 16 -20.30 32.55 19.50
N VAL A 17 -19.11 32.00 19.73
CA VAL A 17 -18.56 30.91 18.90
C VAL A 17 -19.41 29.65 19.05
N LEU A 18 -19.71 29.24 20.29
CA LEU A 18 -20.51 28.03 20.55
C LEU A 18 -21.93 28.19 20.02
N ALA A 19 -22.57 29.34 20.21
CA ALA A 19 -23.90 29.61 19.65
C ALA A 19 -23.92 29.50 18.12
N ALA A 20 -22.87 30.00 17.44
CA ALA A 20 -22.75 29.87 15.99
C ALA A 20 -22.53 28.43 15.53
N VAL A 21 -21.76 27.63 16.27
CA VAL A 21 -21.54 26.21 15.96
C VAL A 21 -22.79 25.38 16.25
N ASP A 22 -23.42 25.56 17.40
CA ASP A 22 -24.64 24.84 17.83
C ASP A 22 -25.83 25.12 16.91
N ALA A 23 -25.87 26.29 16.26
CA ALA A 23 -26.90 26.62 15.28
C ALA A 23 -26.84 25.74 14.02
N VAL A 24 -25.69 25.16 13.69
CA VAL A 24 -25.48 24.42 12.44
C VAL A 24 -24.98 22.99 12.62
N LEU A 25 -24.44 22.66 13.78
CA LEU A 25 -23.89 21.35 14.10
C LEU A 25 -24.87 20.58 14.99
N PRO A 26 -25.39 19.41 14.57
CA PRO A 26 -26.26 18.60 15.41
C PRO A 26 -25.59 18.21 16.73
N ALA A 27 -26.32 18.29 17.84
CA ALA A 27 -25.80 18.04 19.19
C ALA A 27 -25.18 16.63 19.38
N ALA A 28 -25.59 15.65 18.58
CA ALA A 28 -25.09 14.27 18.61
C ALA A 28 -23.81 14.04 17.76
N THR A 29 -23.21 15.07 17.18
CA THR A 29 -22.06 14.91 16.29
C THR A 29 -20.79 14.55 17.09
N VAL A 30 -20.19 13.42 16.76
CA VAL A 30 -18.94 12.92 17.38
C VAL A 30 -17.73 13.14 16.47
N GLY A 31 -16.54 13.24 17.06
CA GLY A 31 -15.27 13.40 16.31
C GLY A 31 -15.16 14.75 15.59
N VAL A 32 -15.44 15.82 16.33
CA VAL A 32 -15.44 17.20 15.83
C VAL A 32 -14.07 17.84 16.07
N ARG A 33 -13.57 18.57 15.08
CA ARG A 33 -12.46 19.52 15.22
C ARG A 33 -12.87 20.89 14.70
N ILE A 34 -12.29 21.93 15.27
CA ILE A 34 -12.37 23.29 14.76
C ILE A 34 -11.14 23.57 13.90
N ALA A 35 -11.35 24.15 12.72
CA ALA A 35 -10.29 24.64 11.86
C ALA A 35 -10.50 26.11 11.53
N THR A 36 -9.43 26.90 11.47
CA THR A 36 -9.50 28.34 11.18
C THR A 36 -8.20 28.84 10.57
N LEU A 37 -8.10 30.14 10.29
CA LEU A 37 -6.86 30.80 9.89
C LEU A 37 -5.91 30.90 11.10
N ASP A 38 -4.61 30.75 10.93
CA ASP A 38 -3.62 30.77 12.03
C ASP A 38 -3.79 31.96 12.99
N VAL A 39 -3.91 33.17 12.42
CA VAL A 39 -4.09 34.39 13.21
C VAL A 39 -5.41 34.39 14.02
N ARG A 40 -6.38 33.58 13.64
CA ARG A 40 -7.66 33.39 14.33
C ARG A 40 -7.65 32.23 15.31
N ALA A 41 -6.82 31.22 15.11
CA ALA A 41 -6.61 30.16 16.11
C ALA A 41 -6.05 30.72 17.43
N ALA A 42 -5.44 31.92 17.37
CA ALA A 42 -4.97 32.62 18.54
C ALA A 42 -6.03 33.42 19.32
N GLU A 43 -7.25 33.58 18.78
CA GLU A 43 -8.32 34.35 19.43
C GLU A 43 -8.82 33.64 20.70
N PRO A 44 -8.85 34.33 21.87
CA PRO A 44 -9.23 33.71 23.15
C PRO A 44 -10.58 33.01 23.11
N GLY A 45 -11.60 33.61 22.48
CA GLY A 45 -12.93 33.02 22.39
C GLY A 45 -12.98 31.72 21.60
N LEU A 46 -12.14 31.55 20.57
CA LEU A 46 -12.08 30.29 19.80
C LEU A 46 -11.41 29.18 20.62
N ARG A 47 -10.32 29.49 21.32
CA ARG A 47 -9.64 28.52 22.20
C ARG A 47 -10.55 28.08 23.34
N GLU A 48 -11.16 29.04 24.04
CA GLU A 48 -12.06 28.74 25.14
C GLU A 48 -13.29 27.94 24.68
N ALA A 49 -13.86 28.23 23.51
CA ALA A 49 -14.95 27.43 22.93
C ALA A 49 -14.51 25.99 22.62
N ALA A 50 -13.32 25.81 22.05
CA ALA A 50 -12.74 24.50 21.77
C ALA A 50 -12.52 23.70 23.06
N ASP A 51 -11.92 24.35 24.08
CA ASP A 51 -11.64 23.76 25.40
C ASP A 51 -12.93 23.32 26.11
N ARG A 52 -13.97 24.16 26.11
CA ARG A 52 -15.28 23.84 26.71
C ARG A 52 -15.94 22.60 26.09
N ARG A 53 -15.64 22.29 24.83
CA ARG A 53 -16.20 21.14 24.10
C ARG A 53 -15.24 19.95 24.01
N GLY A 54 -13.99 20.11 24.47
CA GLY A 54 -12.94 19.12 24.29
C GLY A 54 -12.61 18.86 22.81
N TRP A 55 -12.76 19.86 21.95
CA TRP A 55 -12.47 19.74 20.52
C TRP A 55 -11.06 20.24 20.21
N ALA A 56 -10.39 19.60 19.26
CA ALA A 56 -9.12 20.10 18.75
C ALA A 56 -9.36 21.39 17.94
N LEU A 57 -8.53 22.42 18.16
CA LEU A 57 -8.50 23.65 17.38
C LEU A 57 -7.22 23.69 16.56
N VAL A 58 -7.35 23.85 15.24
CA VAL A 58 -6.22 23.91 14.31
C VAL A 58 -6.26 25.21 13.52
N GLY A 59 -5.13 25.91 13.47
CA GLY A 59 -4.90 27.04 12.58
C GLY A 59 -4.25 26.58 11.28
N HIS A 60 -4.56 27.28 10.18
CA HIS A 60 -3.93 27.08 8.89
C HIS A 60 -3.40 28.39 8.29
N PRO A 61 -2.28 28.36 7.56
CA PRO A 61 -1.77 29.53 6.86
C PRO A 61 -2.75 30.04 5.79
N ALA A 62 -2.81 31.36 5.62
CA ALA A 62 -3.66 31.99 4.59
C ALA A 62 -3.38 31.43 3.18
N ALA A 63 -2.11 31.17 2.86
CA ALA A 63 -1.69 30.65 1.57
C ALA A 63 -2.21 29.23 1.29
N GLU A 64 -2.38 28.40 2.32
CA GLU A 64 -2.97 27.07 2.18
C GLU A 64 -4.48 27.18 1.96
N LEU A 65 -5.16 28.00 2.78
CA LEU A 65 -6.59 28.25 2.65
C LEU A 65 -6.96 28.91 1.32
N ALA A 66 -6.06 29.68 0.72
CA ALA A 66 -6.27 30.32 -0.58
C ALA A 66 -6.34 29.31 -1.75
N ARG A 67 -5.70 28.14 -1.60
CA ARG A 67 -5.67 27.09 -2.62
C ARG A 67 -6.94 26.24 -2.65
N VAL A 68 -7.79 26.34 -1.62
CA VAL A 68 -9.01 25.55 -1.50
C VAL A 68 -10.12 26.22 -2.31
N PRO A 69 -10.68 25.56 -3.34
CA PRO A 69 -11.87 26.06 -4.01
C PRO A 69 -13.04 26.13 -3.03
N VAL A 70 -13.61 27.32 -2.86
CA VAL A 70 -14.74 27.54 -1.96
C VAL A 70 -16.01 27.85 -2.76
N PRO A 71 -17.16 27.31 -2.37
CA PRO A 71 -18.41 27.52 -3.12
C PRO A 71 -18.95 28.96 -2.97
N THR A 72 -18.59 29.66 -1.89
CA THR A 72 -19.13 30.99 -1.59
C THR A 72 -18.03 32.05 -1.34
N PRO A 73 -17.19 32.37 -2.34
CA PRO A 73 -16.07 33.30 -2.15
C PRO A 73 -16.54 34.72 -1.83
N SER A 74 -15.69 35.49 -1.14
CA SER A 74 -15.90 36.89 -0.79
C SER A 74 -14.66 37.72 -1.12
N ALA A 75 -14.81 38.66 -2.04
CA ALA A 75 -13.73 39.58 -2.43
C ALA A 75 -13.20 40.39 -1.23
N ARG A 76 -14.07 40.76 -0.28
CA ARG A 76 -13.69 41.45 0.95
C ARG A 76 -12.81 40.58 1.85
N VAL A 77 -13.11 39.29 1.96
CA VAL A 77 -12.32 38.35 2.78
C VAL A 77 -10.98 38.07 2.07
N ALA A 78 -11.00 37.87 0.76
CA ALA A 78 -9.78 37.69 -0.03
C ALA A 78 -8.82 38.88 0.12
N ALA A 79 -9.34 40.11 0.04
CA ALA A 79 -8.54 41.32 0.24
C ALA A 79 -7.99 41.46 1.67
N ALA A 80 -8.72 40.96 2.68
CA ALA A 80 -8.34 41.13 4.09
C ALA A 80 -7.37 40.06 4.59
N VAL A 81 -7.51 38.82 4.14
CA VAL A 81 -6.79 37.66 4.71
C VAL A 81 -6.28 36.68 3.65
N GLY A 82 -6.36 37.01 2.36
CA GLY A 82 -5.76 36.22 1.28
C GLY A 82 -6.53 34.97 0.85
N THR A 83 -7.67 34.64 1.47
CA THR A 83 -8.54 33.51 1.08
C THR A 83 -9.95 33.97 0.76
N GLY A 84 -10.62 33.32 -0.20
CA GLY A 84 -11.99 33.64 -0.58
C GLY A 84 -13.02 33.40 0.53
N SER A 85 -12.74 32.49 1.48
CA SER A 85 -13.63 32.19 2.61
C SER A 85 -12.85 31.41 3.66
N VAL A 86 -12.56 32.01 4.82
CA VAL A 86 -11.83 31.31 5.90
C VAL A 86 -12.60 30.07 6.37
N ALA A 87 -13.90 30.21 6.61
CA ALA A 87 -14.73 29.12 7.15
C ALA A 87 -14.81 27.94 6.17
N GLU A 88 -15.15 28.17 4.90
CA GLU A 88 -15.27 27.07 3.94
C GLU A 88 -13.90 26.47 3.59
N ALA A 89 -12.89 27.30 3.39
CA ALA A 89 -11.55 26.81 3.08
C ALA A 89 -10.98 25.96 4.22
N ALA A 90 -11.12 26.42 5.47
CA ALA A 90 -10.64 25.67 6.63
C ALA A 90 -11.43 24.37 6.85
N ALA A 91 -12.75 24.38 6.59
CA ALA A 91 -13.57 23.17 6.65
C ALA A 91 -13.12 22.14 5.59
N LEU A 92 -12.82 22.58 4.37
CA LEU A 92 -12.54 21.73 3.21
C LEU A 92 -11.06 21.42 2.98
N LEU A 93 -10.13 22.04 3.72
CA LEU A 93 -8.68 21.96 3.45
C LEU A 93 -8.16 20.52 3.33
N HIS A 94 -8.70 19.60 4.13
CA HIS A 94 -8.31 18.18 4.13
C HIS A 94 -9.29 17.29 3.35
N GLY A 95 -10.03 17.87 2.42
CA GLY A 95 -11.12 17.21 1.69
C GLY A 95 -12.41 17.08 2.49
N GLY A 96 -13.30 16.21 2.02
CA GLY A 96 -14.64 16.02 2.57
C GLY A 96 -15.73 16.71 1.76
N THR A 97 -16.97 16.57 2.21
CA THR A 97 -18.13 17.20 1.59
C THR A 97 -18.68 18.26 2.52
N LEU A 98 -18.87 19.46 1.97
CA LEU A 98 -19.50 20.55 2.69
C LEU A 98 -20.97 20.20 2.95
N THR A 99 -21.29 19.98 4.22
CA THR A 99 -22.66 19.67 4.69
C THR A 99 -23.41 20.93 5.10
N VAL A 100 -22.67 21.95 5.56
CA VAL A 100 -23.20 23.28 5.85
C VAL A 100 -22.31 24.31 5.13
N PRO A 101 -22.84 25.05 4.15
CA PRO A 101 -22.10 26.11 3.48
C PRO A 101 -21.85 27.30 4.42
N LYS A 102 -21.03 28.26 3.98
CA LYS A 102 -20.73 29.47 4.77
C LYS A 102 -22.01 30.13 5.31
N THR A 103 -22.17 30.07 6.64
CA THR A 103 -23.30 30.64 7.37
C THR A 103 -22.78 31.68 8.36
N VAL A 104 -23.37 32.88 8.36
CA VAL A 104 -22.95 33.98 9.24
C VAL A 104 -23.89 34.06 10.45
N HIS A 105 -23.33 33.92 11.65
CA HIS A 105 -24.00 34.08 12.93
C HIS A 105 -23.35 35.23 13.70
N GLY A 106 -23.91 36.42 13.54
CA GLY A 106 -23.37 37.64 14.16
C GLY A 106 -21.94 37.91 13.71
N ARG A 107 -20.99 37.75 14.65
CA ARG A 107 -19.55 38.02 14.47
C ARG A 107 -18.74 36.79 14.06
N VAL A 108 -19.40 35.64 13.95
CA VAL A 108 -18.78 34.35 13.60
C VAL A 108 -19.39 33.83 12.31
N THR A 109 -18.54 33.32 11.43
CA THR A 109 -18.91 32.64 10.19
C THR A 109 -18.52 31.18 10.34
N VAL A 110 -19.45 30.27 10.10
CA VAL A 110 -19.27 28.82 10.25
C VAL A 110 -19.49 28.13 8.92
N ALA A 111 -18.70 27.12 8.63
CA ALA A 111 -18.99 26.12 7.62
C ALA A 111 -18.65 24.73 8.18
N VAL A 112 -19.37 23.70 7.74
CA VAL A 112 -19.16 22.33 8.26
C VAL A 112 -18.92 21.39 7.10
N ALA A 113 -17.74 20.76 7.10
CA ALA A 113 -17.43 19.67 6.20
C ALA A 113 -17.33 18.37 6.99
N VAL A 114 -17.94 17.33 6.44
CA VAL A 114 -17.77 15.97 6.95
C VAL A 114 -16.74 15.30 6.06
N ALA A 115 -15.68 14.77 6.67
CA ALA A 115 -14.75 13.92 5.94
C ALA A 115 -15.55 12.76 5.35
N VAL A 116 -15.56 12.64 4.03
CA VAL A 116 -15.92 11.39 3.39
C VAL A 116 -14.86 10.41 3.89
N ALA A 117 -15.28 9.35 4.59
CA ALA A 117 -14.35 8.26 4.85
C ALA A 117 -13.70 7.94 3.50
N PRO A 118 -12.35 7.90 3.39
CA PRO A 118 -11.75 7.48 2.13
C PRO A 118 -12.48 6.22 1.71
N ALA A 119 -13.00 6.22 0.47
CA ALA A 119 -13.69 5.05 -0.05
C ALA A 119 -12.81 3.84 0.27
N ASP A 120 -13.41 2.78 0.80
CA ASP A 120 -12.64 1.59 1.13
C ASP A 120 -11.82 1.22 -0.12
N PRO A 121 -10.47 1.13 -0.01
CA PRO A 121 -9.63 0.94 -1.16
C PRO A 121 -10.11 -0.23 -2.00
N ASP A 122 -10.09 -0.08 -3.32
CA ASP A 122 -10.41 -1.21 -4.21
C ASP A 122 -9.32 -2.28 -4.08
N LEU A 123 -9.61 -3.27 -3.25
CA LEU A 123 -8.71 -4.39 -2.97
C LEU A 123 -8.52 -5.30 -4.19
N SER A 124 -9.42 -5.23 -5.17
CA SER A 124 -9.38 -6.04 -6.39
C SER A 124 -8.57 -5.42 -7.52
N HIS A 125 -8.13 -4.15 -7.37
CA HIS A 125 -7.30 -3.50 -8.38
C HIS A 125 -5.88 -4.06 -8.33
N HIS A 126 -5.37 -4.48 -9.49
CA HIS A 126 -4.02 -4.99 -9.64
C HIS A 126 -3.26 -4.23 -10.75
N GLY A 127 -1.94 -4.39 -10.81
CA GLY A 127 -1.09 -3.55 -11.67
C GLY A 127 -1.26 -3.80 -13.17
N ASP A 128 -1.69 -4.99 -13.54
CA ASP A 128 -2.04 -5.38 -14.90
C ASP A 128 -3.23 -4.56 -15.45
N ALA A 129 -4.13 -4.08 -14.60
CA ALA A 129 -5.20 -3.16 -15.00
C ALA A 129 -4.69 -1.80 -15.52
N GLU A 130 -3.43 -1.45 -15.24
CA GLU A 130 -2.81 -0.22 -15.73
C GLU A 130 -2.21 -0.39 -17.13
N LEU A 131 -2.13 -1.61 -17.69
CA LEU A 131 -1.47 -1.83 -18.96
C LEU A 131 -2.35 -1.47 -20.16
N ALA A 132 -1.72 -0.96 -21.20
CA ALA A 132 -2.31 -0.77 -22.53
C ALA A 132 -1.22 -0.93 -23.60
N PRO A 133 -1.56 -1.31 -24.85
CA PRO A 133 -0.60 -1.42 -25.93
C PRO A 133 0.23 -0.13 -26.09
N GLY A 134 1.55 -0.29 -26.24
CA GLY A 134 2.48 0.83 -26.45
C GLY A 134 2.99 1.52 -25.17
N LEU A 135 2.53 1.10 -23.98
CA LEU A 135 3.08 1.62 -22.71
C LEU A 135 4.30 0.82 -22.26
N VAL A 136 5.29 1.53 -21.69
CA VAL A 136 6.37 0.93 -20.91
C VAL A 136 5.81 0.52 -19.54
N ASP A 137 5.89 -0.77 -19.23
CA ASP A 137 5.34 -1.33 -18.00
C ASP A 137 6.28 -1.11 -16.81
N LEU A 138 5.90 -0.18 -15.92
CA LEU A 138 6.41 -0.05 -14.56
C LEU A 138 5.32 -0.36 -13.51
N ALA A 139 4.14 -0.80 -13.94
CA ALA A 139 2.99 -1.08 -13.08
C ALA A 139 2.94 -2.54 -12.61
N VAL A 140 3.66 -3.45 -13.25
CA VAL A 140 3.77 -4.87 -12.86
C VAL A 140 5.23 -5.21 -12.53
N ASN A 141 5.47 -5.78 -11.35
CA ASN A 141 6.82 -6.08 -10.86
C ASN A 141 7.38 -7.42 -11.41
N VAL A 142 7.06 -7.80 -12.65
CA VAL A 142 7.70 -8.95 -13.30
C VAL A 142 9.07 -8.50 -13.80
N ARG A 143 10.13 -9.28 -13.53
CA ARG A 143 11.52 -8.87 -13.80
C ARG A 143 11.81 -8.75 -15.29
N ALA A 144 11.33 -9.70 -16.08
CA ALA A 144 11.63 -9.84 -17.49
C ALA A 144 10.38 -10.20 -18.30
N ASP A 145 10.33 -9.76 -19.56
CA ASP A 145 9.19 -9.97 -20.46
C ASP A 145 8.95 -11.45 -20.80
N ALA A 146 9.98 -12.29 -20.63
CA ALA A 146 9.89 -13.73 -20.85
C ALA A 146 10.81 -14.51 -19.88
N PRO A 147 10.48 -15.77 -19.58
CA PRO A 147 11.37 -16.68 -18.85
C PRO A 147 12.70 -16.89 -19.58
N PRO A 148 13.81 -17.22 -18.89
CA PRO A 148 15.08 -17.52 -19.53
C PRO A 148 14.98 -18.73 -20.47
N PRO A 149 15.86 -18.86 -21.49
CA PRO A 149 15.76 -19.90 -22.51
C PRO A 149 15.68 -21.33 -21.94
N TRP A 150 16.46 -21.65 -20.91
CA TRP A 150 16.45 -22.96 -20.27
C TRP A 150 15.08 -23.27 -19.64
N LEU A 151 14.45 -22.27 -19.01
CA LEU A 151 13.16 -22.44 -18.35
C LEU A 151 12.04 -22.55 -19.38
N ARG A 152 12.13 -21.83 -20.51
CA ARG A 152 11.20 -22.03 -21.63
C ARG A 152 11.28 -23.45 -22.19
N ALA A 153 12.48 -24.03 -22.30
CA ALA A 153 12.63 -25.42 -22.73
C ALA A 153 11.96 -26.40 -21.75
N VAL A 154 12.11 -26.18 -20.43
CA VAL A 154 11.41 -26.95 -19.40
C VAL A 154 9.89 -26.83 -19.54
N LEU A 155 9.39 -25.60 -19.75
CA LEU A 155 7.96 -25.36 -19.93
C LEU A 155 7.42 -26.04 -21.20
N HIS A 156 8.13 -25.96 -22.33
CA HIS A 156 7.72 -26.65 -23.56
C HIS A 156 7.64 -28.16 -23.37
N ALA A 157 8.68 -28.77 -22.77
CA ALA A 157 8.68 -30.21 -22.48
C ALA A 157 7.53 -30.61 -21.54
N SER A 158 7.16 -29.75 -20.59
CA SER A 158 6.04 -30.01 -19.68
C SER A 158 4.68 -29.98 -20.39
N ILE A 159 4.54 -29.20 -21.46
CA ILE A 159 3.33 -29.17 -22.29
C ILE A 159 3.22 -30.45 -23.11
N ASP A 160 4.33 -30.93 -23.68
CA ASP A 160 4.35 -32.21 -24.40
C ASP A 160 3.97 -33.39 -23.48
N ALA A 161 4.27 -33.29 -22.18
CA ALA A 161 3.94 -34.29 -21.16
C ALA A 161 2.55 -34.10 -20.51
N ALA A 162 1.77 -33.09 -20.90
CA ALA A 162 0.55 -32.67 -20.18
C ALA A 162 -0.65 -33.63 -20.30
N ALA A 163 -0.52 -34.73 -21.05
CA ALA A 163 -1.59 -35.73 -21.21
C ALA A 163 -1.89 -36.52 -19.93
N ALA A 164 -0.92 -36.62 -19.00
CA ALA A 164 -1.10 -37.28 -17.71
C ALA A 164 -1.52 -36.29 -16.62
N TYR A 165 -2.24 -36.78 -15.61
CA TYR A 165 -2.49 -35.99 -14.39
C TYR A 165 -1.16 -35.62 -13.71
N PRO A 166 -1.07 -34.42 -13.12
CA PRO A 166 0.17 -33.93 -12.52
C PRO A 166 0.53 -34.70 -11.25
N ASP A 167 1.80 -35.07 -11.13
CA ASP A 167 2.41 -35.58 -9.89
C ASP A 167 3.21 -34.46 -9.19
N PRO A 168 2.77 -33.98 -8.01
CA PRO A 168 3.44 -32.90 -7.30
C PRO A 168 4.70 -33.34 -6.53
N ALA A 169 4.95 -34.64 -6.35
CA ALA A 169 5.99 -35.12 -5.45
C ALA A 169 7.41 -34.59 -5.79
N PRO A 170 7.89 -34.65 -7.05
CA PRO A 170 9.23 -34.15 -7.38
C PRO A 170 9.41 -32.65 -7.10
N ALA A 171 8.40 -31.85 -7.42
CA ALA A 171 8.42 -30.40 -7.17
C ALA A 171 8.37 -30.09 -5.67
N ARG A 172 7.60 -30.85 -4.89
CA ARG A 172 7.50 -30.69 -3.43
C ARG A 172 8.84 -30.98 -2.76
N THR A 173 9.46 -32.11 -3.10
CA THR A 173 10.78 -32.48 -2.58
C THR A 173 11.85 -31.45 -2.96
N ALA A 174 11.81 -30.92 -4.19
CA ALA A 174 12.75 -29.88 -4.62
C ALA A 174 12.59 -28.57 -3.82
N VAL A 175 11.36 -28.12 -3.59
CA VAL A 175 11.06 -26.94 -2.75
C VAL A 175 11.46 -27.20 -1.29
N ALA A 176 11.15 -28.38 -0.76
CA ALA A 176 11.49 -28.77 0.61
C ALA A 176 13.01 -28.74 0.83
N ALA A 177 13.77 -29.36 -0.08
CA ALA A 177 15.23 -29.35 -0.07
C ALA A 177 15.80 -27.93 -0.15
N ALA A 178 15.21 -27.06 -0.97
CA ALA A 178 15.63 -25.67 -1.10
C ALA A 178 15.53 -24.88 0.21
N HIS A 179 14.54 -25.17 1.06
CA HIS A 179 14.35 -24.47 2.34
C HIS A 179 14.83 -25.26 3.56
N GLY A 180 15.46 -26.43 3.36
CA GLY A 180 15.83 -27.31 4.47
C GLY A 180 14.63 -27.82 5.28
N ARG A 181 13.49 -27.99 4.61
CA ARG A 181 12.21 -28.40 5.20
C ARG A 181 11.89 -29.87 4.90
N PRO A 182 11.10 -30.54 5.76
CA PRO A 182 10.40 -31.77 5.40
C PRO A 182 9.35 -31.55 4.30
N ASP A 183 9.09 -32.57 3.49
CA ASP A 183 8.11 -32.50 2.40
C ASP A 183 6.68 -32.21 2.89
N ASP A 184 6.30 -32.68 4.07
CA ASP A 184 4.98 -32.43 4.68
C ASP A 184 4.85 -31.01 5.28
N GLU A 185 5.95 -30.26 5.38
CA GLU A 185 5.98 -28.84 5.71
C GLU A 185 5.86 -27.95 4.45
N VAL A 186 5.59 -28.52 3.26
CA VAL A 186 5.48 -27.79 1.99
C VAL A 186 4.12 -28.01 1.32
N LEU A 187 3.48 -26.92 0.90
CA LEU A 187 2.28 -26.91 0.05
C LEU A 187 2.55 -26.21 -1.26
N LEU A 188 2.37 -26.90 -2.40
CA LEU A 188 2.46 -26.29 -3.72
C LEU A 188 1.12 -25.62 -4.08
N THR A 189 1.18 -24.44 -4.70
CA THR A 189 -0.02 -23.65 -5.00
C THR A 189 -0.01 -23.07 -6.41
N ALA A 190 -1.20 -22.81 -6.96
CA ALA A 190 -1.45 -22.13 -8.24
C ALA A 190 -1.16 -20.61 -8.14
N GLY A 191 0.09 -20.29 -7.78
CA GLY A 191 0.52 -18.96 -7.38
C GLY A 191 0.33 -18.70 -5.88
N ALA A 192 1.02 -17.68 -5.37
CA ALA A 192 0.89 -17.26 -3.97
C ALA A 192 -0.54 -16.86 -3.59
N ALA A 193 -1.32 -16.33 -4.53
CA ALA A 193 -2.70 -15.90 -4.29
C ALA A 193 -3.61 -17.04 -3.81
N GLU A 194 -3.43 -18.26 -4.33
CA GLU A 194 -4.20 -19.43 -3.86
C GLU A 194 -3.94 -19.69 -2.37
N ALA A 195 -2.70 -19.53 -1.89
CA ALA A 195 -2.38 -19.75 -0.47
C ALA A 195 -3.21 -18.85 0.45
N PHE A 196 -3.46 -17.59 0.08
CA PHE A 196 -4.29 -16.67 0.86
C PHE A 196 -5.77 -17.12 0.90
N VAL A 197 -6.30 -17.61 -0.22
CA VAL A 197 -7.65 -18.17 -0.28
C VAL A 197 -7.76 -19.44 0.56
N LEU A 198 -6.77 -20.33 0.52
CA LEU A 198 -6.73 -21.54 1.34
C LEU A 198 -6.69 -21.21 2.83
N VAL A 199 -5.89 -20.22 3.22
CA VAL A 199 -5.83 -19.72 4.61
C VAL A 199 -7.18 -19.18 5.05
N ALA A 200 -7.80 -18.31 4.25
CA ALA A 200 -9.12 -17.75 4.55
C ALA A 200 -10.21 -18.82 4.68
N ARG A 201 -10.13 -19.92 3.90
CA ARG A 201 -11.09 -21.02 3.95
C ARG A 201 -10.84 -22.00 5.10
N ALA A 202 -9.58 -22.36 5.34
CA ALA A 202 -9.17 -23.37 6.33
C ALA A 202 -9.20 -22.84 7.77
N LEU A 203 -9.01 -21.54 7.95
CA LEU A 203 -9.01 -20.88 9.26
C LEU A 203 -10.37 -20.23 9.56
N ARG A 204 -10.60 -20.03 10.85
CA ARG A 204 -11.73 -19.28 11.41
C ARG A 204 -11.19 -18.32 12.47
N PRO A 205 -10.41 -17.31 12.05
CA PRO A 205 -9.79 -16.39 12.98
C PRO A 205 -10.88 -15.60 13.73
N ARG A 206 -10.68 -15.42 15.04
CA ARG A 206 -11.48 -14.50 15.85
C ARG A 206 -11.11 -13.05 15.54
N LEU A 207 -9.82 -12.80 15.31
CA LEU A 207 -9.28 -11.49 14.96
C LEU A 207 -8.13 -11.69 13.95
N ALA A 208 -8.43 -11.38 12.70
CA ALA A 208 -7.44 -11.32 11.64
C ALA A 208 -6.85 -9.91 11.53
N ALA A 209 -5.57 -9.76 11.81
CA ALA A 209 -4.83 -8.52 11.62
C ALA A 209 -4.04 -8.57 10.30
N VAL A 210 -4.23 -7.57 9.43
CA VAL A 210 -3.46 -7.43 8.19
C VAL A 210 -2.66 -6.13 8.25
N VAL A 211 -1.34 -6.25 8.12
CA VAL A 211 -0.43 -5.10 8.12
C VAL A 211 -0.50 -4.40 6.76
N HIS A 212 -0.67 -3.08 6.78
CA HIS A 212 -0.78 -2.24 5.58
C HIS A 212 0.07 -0.97 5.70
N PRO A 213 0.45 -0.31 4.60
CA PRO A 213 0.13 -0.65 3.21
C PRO A 213 0.82 -1.93 2.77
N SER A 214 0.08 -2.83 2.14
CA SER A 214 0.54 -4.16 1.72
C SER A 214 -0.31 -4.66 0.57
N PHE A 215 0.09 -5.76 -0.06
CA PHE A 215 -0.65 -6.41 -1.14
C PHE A 215 -2.05 -6.75 -0.64
N THR A 216 -3.06 -6.50 -1.47
CA THR A 216 -4.46 -6.45 -1.05
C THR A 216 -5.14 -7.82 -1.04
N GLU A 217 -4.59 -8.80 -1.74
CA GLU A 217 -5.18 -10.14 -1.90
C GLU A 217 -5.45 -10.86 -0.58
N PRO A 218 -4.56 -10.85 0.44
CA PRO A 218 -4.86 -11.50 1.71
C PRO A 218 -6.09 -10.91 2.41
N GLU A 219 -6.23 -9.58 2.43
CA GLU A 219 -7.42 -8.93 2.99
C GLU A 219 -8.67 -9.25 2.14
N ALA A 220 -8.56 -9.19 0.82
CA ALA A 220 -9.67 -9.51 -0.09
C ALA A 220 -10.16 -10.95 0.12
N ALA A 221 -9.25 -11.93 0.22
CA ALA A 221 -9.57 -13.34 0.46
C ALA A 221 -10.25 -13.56 1.82
N LEU A 222 -9.76 -12.91 2.88
CA LEU A 222 -10.36 -12.98 4.21
C LEU A 222 -11.79 -12.44 4.21
N ARG A 223 -12.00 -11.25 3.63
CA ARG A 223 -13.33 -10.62 3.53
C ARG A 223 -14.28 -11.45 2.67
N ALA A 224 -13.81 -12.01 1.55
CA ALA A 224 -14.60 -12.90 0.70
C ALA A 224 -15.03 -14.19 1.43
N ALA A 225 -14.24 -14.64 2.40
CA ALA A 225 -14.59 -15.76 3.28
C ALA A 225 -15.44 -15.35 4.49
N GLY A 226 -15.80 -14.07 4.62
CA GLY A 226 -16.64 -13.54 5.69
C GLY A 226 -15.90 -13.17 6.98
N HIS A 227 -14.56 -13.09 6.95
CA HIS A 227 -13.77 -12.70 8.12
C HIS A 227 -13.63 -11.18 8.21
N PRO A 228 -13.97 -10.57 9.36
CA PRO A 228 -13.63 -9.17 9.61
C PRO A 228 -12.10 -9.01 9.70
N VAL A 229 -11.59 -7.90 9.16
CA VAL A 229 -10.15 -7.62 9.13
C VAL A 229 -9.84 -6.35 9.92
N THR A 230 -8.90 -6.48 10.86
CA THR A 230 -8.28 -5.36 11.55
C THR A 230 -7.04 -4.92 10.78
N ARG A 231 -7.08 -3.74 10.17
CA ARG A 231 -5.92 -3.18 9.47
C ARG A 231 -4.94 -2.57 10.47
N VAL A 232 -3.68 -2.98 10.43
CA VAL A 232 -2.57 -2.35 11.17
C VAL A 232 -1.83 -1.45 10.20
N LEU A 233 -2.07 -0.13 10.28
CA LEU A 233 -1.50 0.85 9.34
C LEU A 233 -0.11 1.30 9.80
N LEU A 234 0.91 1.03 8.99
CA LEU A 234 2.29 1.46 9.23
C LEU A 234 2.44 2.95 8.87
N PRO A 235 2.91 3.78 9.81
CA PRO A 235 3.02 5.22 9.61
C PRO A 235 4.11 5.58 8.59
N ALA A 236 3.86 6.63 7.80
CA ALA A 236 4.82 7.14 6.83
C ALA A 236 6.07 7.74 7.50
N ASP A 237 5.87 8.45 8.62
CA ASP A 237 6.92 9.19 9.33
C ASP A 237 8.00 8.28 9.93
N ASP A 238 7.68 7.00 10.17
CA ASP A 238 8.64 5.96 10.60
C ASP A 238 9.10 5.07 9.43
N GLY A 239 9.07 5.61 8.21
CA GLY A 239 9.54 4.94 7.00
C GLY A 239 8.77 3.65 6.67
N ARG A 240 7.49 3.57 7.07
CA ARG A 240 6.63 2.38 6.89
C ARG A 240 7.22 1.13 7.56
N ARG A 241 7.94 1.28 8.68
CA ARG A 241 8.51 0.16 9.43
C ARG A 241 7.44 -0.49 10.33
N LEU A 242 7.59 -1.80 10.53
CA LEU A 242 6.74 -2.58 11.41
C LEU A 242 7.17 -2.36 12.86
N ASP A 243 6.23 -1.89 13.68
CA ASP A 243 6.29 -2.02 15.13
C ASP A 243 5.43 -3.21 15.56
N PRO A 244 6.01 -4.30 16.10
CA PRO A 244 5.25 -5.44 16.58
C PRO A 244 4.22 -5.10 17.66
N ALA A 245 4.44 -4.03 18.44
CA ALA A 245 3.50 -3.59 19.48
C ALA A 245 2.21 -2.97 18.91
N ALA A 246 2.23 -2.51 17.66
CA ALA A 246 1.04 -2.00 16.97
C ALA A 246 0.08 -3.13 16.53
N VAL A 247 0.53 -4.39 16.51
CA VAL A 247 -0.31 -5.53 16.17
C VAL A 247 -1.08 -5.98 17.42
N PRO A 248 -2.44 -6.08 17.36
CA PRO A 248 -3.24 -6.52 18.50
C PRO A 248 -2.74 -7.84 19.10
N GLU A 249 -2.60 -7.86 20.42
CA GLU A 249 -2.03 -9.01 21.13
C GLU A 249 -2.88 -10.28 20.97
N ASP A 250 -4.20 -10.11 20.88
CA ASP A 250 -5.21 -11.14 20.76
C ASP A 250 -5.51 -11.56 19.30
N ALA A 251 -4.83 -10.97 18.32
CA ALA A 251 -4.89 -11.43 16.94
C ALA A 251 -4.46 -12.90 16.83
N ASP A 252 -5.30 -13.77 16.29
CA ASP A 252 -5.01 -15.20 16.09
C ASP A 252 -4.64 -15.53 14.64
N LEU A 253 -4.79 -14.56 13.73
CA LEU A 253 -4.16 -14.55 12.41
C LEU A 253 -3.51 -13.18 12.18
N VAL A 254 -2.23 -13.17 11.83
CA VAL A 254 -1.50 -11.96 11.43
C VAL A 254 -0.92 -12.16 10.04
N VAL A 255 -1.13 -11.19 9.15
CA VAL A 255 -0.63 -11.22 7.76
C VAL A 255 0.28 -10.02 7.51
N LEU A 256 1.48 -10.29 7.00
CA LEU A 256 2.49 -9.29 6.63
C LEU A 256 3.17 -9.71 5.32
N GLY A 257 3.53 -8.77 4.44
CA GLY A 257 4.46 -9.03 3.34
C GLY A 257 5.89 -8.67 3.73
N ASN A 258 6.90 -9.42 3.27
CA ASN A 258 8.30 -9.09 3.53
C ASN A 258 9.22 -9.57 2.38
N PRO A 259 9.76 -8.68 1.50
CA PRO A 259 9.52 -7.24 1.45
C PRO A 259 8.05 -6.87 1.23
N THR A 260 7.62 -5.77 1.86
CA THR A 260 6.24 -5.27 1.77
C THR A 260 5.96 -4.68 0.38
N ASN A 261 4.95 -5.16 -0.35
CA ASN A 261 4.44 -4.51 -1.57
C ASN A 261 3.25 -3.62 -1.19
N PRO A 262 3.29 -2.28 -1.32
CA PRO A 262 4.06 -1.56 -2.35
C PRO A 262 5.32 -0.82 -1.86
N THR A 263 5.61 -0.79 -0.56
CA THR A 263 6.67 0.07 0.01
C THR A 263 8.09 -0.40 -0.30
N SER A 264 8.26 -1.67 -0.63
CA SER A 264 9.55 -2.35 -0.85
C SER A 264 10.40 -2.47 0.43
N VAL A 265 9.83 -2.12 1.58
CA VAL A 265 10.51 -2.20 2.88
C VAL A 265 10.73 -3.66 3.25
N LEU A 266 11.96 -3.99 3.62
CA LEU A 266 12.34 -5.28 4.20
C LEU A 266 12.43 -5.12 5.72
N HIS A 267 11.52 -5.75 6.43
CA HIS A 267 11.50 -5.80 7.88
C HIS A 267 12.51 -6.84 8.39
N PRO A 268 13.25 -6.56 9.47
CA PRO A 268 14.15 -7.53 10.08
C PRO A 268 13.40 -8.79 10.52
N ALA A 269 13.99 -9.96 10.28
CA ALA A 269 13.46 -11.27 10.65
C ALA A 269 13.15 -11.34 12.15
N ALA A 270 13.99 -10.74 12.99
CA ALA A 270 13.76 -10.68 14.44
C ALA A 270 12.49 -9.88 14.80
N THR A 271 12.24 -8.76 14.10
CA THR A 271 11.03 -7.93 14.28
C THR A 271 9.78 -8.70 13.85
N VAL A 272 9.83 -9.38 12.71
CA VAL A 272 8.69 -10.20 12.23
C VAL A 272 8.47 -11.41 13.14
N ALA A 273 9.54 -12.09 13.57
CA ALA A 273 9.48 -13.25 14.46
C ALA A 273 8.86 -12.91 15.83
N ALA A 274 9.00 -11.68 16.32
CA ALA A 274 8.38 -11.23 17.57
C ALA A 274 6.83 -11.26 17.53
N LEU A 275 6.23 -11.35 16.34
CA LEU A 275 4.78 -11.53 16.18
C LEU A 275 4.33 -12.97 16.45
N ALA A 276 5.22 -13.96 16.32
CA ALA A 276 4.91 -15.37 16.47
C ALA A 276 4.62 -15.74 17.93
N ARG A 277 3.57 -16.51 18.16
CA ARG A 277 3.17 -16.99 19.49
C ARG A 277 2.25 -18.21 19.38
N PRO A 278 2.16 -19.07 20.41
CA PRO A 278 1.22 -20.19 20.43
C PRO A 278 -0.22 -19.72 20.17
N GLY A 279 -0.95 -20.48 19.35
CA GLY A 279 -2.35 -20.19 19.01
C GLY A 279 -2.56 -19.13 17.92
N ARG A 280 -1.49 -18.45 17.47
CA ARG A 280 -1.52 -17.51 16.34
C ARG A 280 -0.96 -18.17 15.08
N VAL A 281 -1.60 -17.93 13.94
CA VAL A 281 -0.96 -18.13 12.63
C VAL A 281 -0.32 -16.82 12.21
N LEU A 282 0.99 -16.83 11.99
CA LEU A 282 1.74 -15.70 11.42
C LEU A 282 2.02 -16.01 9.95
N LEU A 283 1.26 -15.40 9.05
CA LEU A 283 1.46 -15.50 7.62
C LEU A 283 2.41 -14.40 7.15
N VAL A 284 3.52 -14.81 6.53
CA VAL A 284 4.51 -13.90 5.93
C VAL A 284 4.56 -14.14 4.42
N ASP A 285 4.12 -13.16 3.64
CA ASP A 285 4.21 -13.17 2.18
C ASP A 285 5.61 -12.72 1.74
N GLU A 286 6.44 -13.69 1.37
CA GLU A 286 7.79 -13.51 0.86
C GLU A 286 7.84 -13.61 -0.68
N ALA A 287 6.76 -13.24 -1.38
CA ALA A 287 6.69 -13.29 -2.85
C ALA A 287 7.75 -12.46 -3.60
N PHE A 288 8.51 -11.63 -2.89
CA PHE A 288 9.59 -10.81 -3.42
C PHE A 288 10.94 -11.03 -2.69
N ALA A 289 11.06 -11.99 -1.78
CA ALA A 289 12.29 -12.21 -1.04
C ALA A 289 13.48 -12.54 -1.95
N ASP A 290 13.23 -13.26 -3.05
CA ASP A 290 14.21 -13.63 -4.09
C ASP A 290 14.75 -12.43 -4.91
N THR A 291 14.22 -11.23 -4.68
CA THR A 291 14.76 -9.98 -5.24
C THR A 291 15.76 -9.28 -4.32
N VAL A 292 16.00 -9.84 -3.13
CA VAL A 292 16.96 -9.35 -2.14
C VAL A 292 18.17 -10.28 -2.09
N PRO A 293 19.39 -9.79 -2.37
CA PRO A 293 20.60 -10.62 -2.31
C PRO A 293 20.76 -11.34 -0.97
N GLY A 294 20.91 -12.66 -1.02
CA GLY A 294 21.10 -13.54 0.13
C GLY A 294 19.86 -13.77 1.01
N GLU A 295 18.72 -13.17 0.69
CA GLU A 295 17.45 -13.29 1.42
C GLU A 295 17.58 -13.20 2.98
N PRO A 296 18.35 -12.25 3.54
CA PRO A 296 18.82 -12.31 4.92
C PRO A 296 17.72 -12.26 5.99
N GLU A 297 16.54 -11.74 5.63
CA GLU A 297 15.41 -11.58 6.54
C GLU A 297 14.27 -12.58 6.26
N SER A 298 14.52 -13.60 5.42
CA SER A 298 13.55 -14.67 5.19
C SER A 298 13.37 -15.53 6.44
N LEU A 299 12.15 -16.01 6.64
CA LEU A 299 11.77 -16.96 7.68
C LEU A 299 11.44 -18.35 7.10
N ALA A 300 11.65 -18.56 5.80
CA ALA A 300 11.22 -19.76 5.08
C ALA A 300 11.88 -21.05 5.61
N ASP A 301 13.04 -20.99 6.24
CA ASP A 301 13.75 -22.13 6.86
C ASP A 301 13.45 -22.30 8.37
N ARG A 302 12.86 -21.30 9.02
CA ARG A 302 12.64 -21.24 10.48
C ARG A 302 11.57 -22.20 10.99
N ARG A 303 11.96 -23.13 11.85
CA ARG A 303 11.08 -24.17 12.44
C ARG A 303 10.74 -23.93 13.91
N ASP A 304 11.39 -22.97 14.55
CA ASP A 304 11.25 -22.63 15.97
C ASP A 304 10.10 -21.66 16.26
N LEU A 305 9.55 -21.01 15.23
CA LEU A 305 8.49 -20.02 15.37
C LEU A 305 7.10 -20.68 15.31
N PRO A 306 6.29 -20.62 16.38
CA PRO A 306 4.99 -21.26 16.42
C PRO A 306 4.02 -20.62 15.43
N GLY A 307 3.34 -21.46 14.64
CA GLY A 307 2.31 -21.02 13.70
C GLY A 307 2.79 -20.19 12.52
N LEU A 308 4.10 -20.11 12.28
CA LEU A 308 4.66 -19.44 11.12
C LEU A 308 4.23 -20.16 9.82
N LEU A 309 3.72 -19.39 8.87
CA LEU A 309 3.42 -19.82 7.51
C LEU A 309 4.05 -18.82 6.55
N VAL A 310 5.03 -19.25 5.76
CA VAL A 310 5.67 -18.40 4.76
C VAL A 310 5.12 -18.74 3.39
N VAL A 311 4.70 -17.73 2.63
CA VAL A 311 4.23 -17.87 1.25
C VAL A 311 5.30 -17.35 0.31
N ARG A 312 5.62 -18.09 -0.75
CA ARG A 312 6.62 -17.75 -1.76
C ARG A 312 6.00 -17.81 -3.16
N SER A 313 6.60 -17.06 -4.08
CA SER A 313 6.16 -16.96 -5.48
C SER A 313 7.37 -17.05 -6.40
N LEU A 314 7.26 -17.80 -7.49
CA LEU A 314 8.28 -17.80 -8.56
C LEU A 314 7.90 -16.87 -9.72
N THR A 315 6.72 -16.24 -9.65
CA THR A 315 6.13 -15.52 -10.78
C THR A 315 6.94 -14.30 -11.23
N LYS A 316 7.58 -13.58 -10.31
CA LYS A 316 8.17 -12.27 -10.58
C LYS A 316 9.59 -12.38 -11.12
N THR A 317 10.44 -13.10 -10.42
CA THR A 317 11.86 -13.28 -10.77
C THR A 317 12.06 -14.05 -12.07
N TRP A 318 11.20 -15.02 -12.34
CA TRP A 318 11.34 -15.93 -13.48
C TRP A 318 10.44 -15.59 -14.68
N GLY A 319 9.67 -14.50 -14.64
CA GLY A 319 8.78 -14.15 -15.75
C GLY A 319 7.61 -15.13 -15.92
N LEU A 320 7.18 -15.79 -14.83
CA LEU A 320 6.17 -16.86 -14.83
C LEU A 320 4.79 -16.38 -14.40
N ALA A 321 4.49 -15.08 -14.51
CA ALA A 321 3.22 -14.53 -14.05
C ALA A 321 2.00 -15.18 -14.70
N GLY A 322 2.07 -15.62 -15.96
CA GLY A 322 0.99 -16.36 -16.62
C GLY A 322 0.86 -17.83 -16.21
N VAL A 323 1.93 -18.46 -15.69
CA VAL A 323 1.94 -19.88 -15.30
C VAL A 323 1.25 -20.12 -13.96
N ARG A 324 1.21 -19.07 -13.11
CA ARG A 324 0.60 -19.10 -11.76
C ARG A 324 1.27 -20.15 -10.86
N VAL A 325 2.46 -19.83 -10.36
CA VAL A 325 3.30 -20.76 -9.61
C VAL A 325 3.73 -20.18 -8.26
N GLY A 326 3.48 -20.93 -7.19
CA GLY A 326 3.82 -20.55 -5.82
C GLY A 326 3.83 -21.75 -4.89
N TYR A 327 4.16 -21.49 -3.63
CA TYR A 327 4.12 -22.49 -2.57
C TYR A 327 4.04 -21.80 -1.20
N ALA A 328 3.65 -22.58 -0.19
CA ALA A 328 3.74 -22.19 1.21
C ALA A 328 4.58 -23.21 1.98
N VAL A 329 5.32 -22.72 2.98
CA VAL A 329 6.07 -23.56 3.92
C VAL A 329 5.67 -23.24 5.35
N GLY A 330 5.52 -24.26 6.19
CA GLY A 330 5.06 -24.10 7.56
C GLY A 330 4.81 -25.45 8.26
N PRO A 331 4.35 -25.44 9.52
CA PRO A 331 4.11 -26.66 10.28
C PRO A 331 3.20 -27.65 9.55
N ALA A 332 3.59 -28.92 9.50
CA ALA A 332 2.86 -29.96 8.78
C ALA A 332 1.35 -30.03 9.12
N PRO A 333 0.90 -29.88 10.39
CA PRO A 333 -0.53 -29.84 10.70
C PRO A 333 -1.28 -28.66 10.06
N LEU A 334 -0.63 -27.50 9.93
CA LEU A 334 -1.22 -26.35 9.26
C LEU A 334 -1.25 -26.57 7.74
N ILE A 335 -0.14 -27.06 7.16
CA ILE A 335 -0.05 -27.40 5.73
C ILE A 335 -1.13 -28.42 5.33
N ALA A 336 -1.34 -29.47 6.13
CA ALA A 336 -2.40 -30.46 5.89
C ALA A 336 -3.80 -29.84 5.90
N ARG A 337 -4.08 -28.89 6.82
CA ARG A 337 -5.37 -28.17 6.86
C ARG A 337 -5.60 -27.31 5.63
N LEU A 338 -4.55 -26.65 5.14
CA LEU A 338 -4.62 -25.85 3.91
C LEU A 338 -4.81 -26.75 2.68
N ALA A 339 -4.06 -27.85 2.59
CA ALA A 339 -4.17 -28.83 1.50
C ALA A 339 -5.57 -29.45 1.41
N ALA A 340 -6.23 -29.68 2.55
CA ALA A 340 -7.61 -30.17 2.58
C ALA A 340 -8.65 -29.21 1.96
N GLN A 341 -8.28 -27.94 1.71
CA GLN A 341 -9.12 -26.97 1.00
C GLN A 341 -8.82 -26.88 -0.50
N GLN A 342 -7.77 -27.56 -0.99
CA GLN A 342 -7.44 -27.58 -2.41
C GLN A 342 -8.37 -28.53 -3.18
N PRO A 343 -8.73 -28.20 -4.43
CA PRO A 343 -9.28 -29.19 -5.35
C PRO A 343 -8.25 -30.29 -5.64
N GLN A 344 -8.70 -31.37 -6.27
CA GLN A 344 -7.78 -32.36 -6.82
C GLN A 344 -6.93 -31.73 -7.93
N TRP A 345 -5.63 -32.05 -7.95
CA TRP A 345 -4.65 -31.56 -8.92
C TRP A 345 -4.63 -30.02 -9.06
N PRO A 346 -4.41 -29.26 -7.97
CA PRO A 346 -4.54 -27.81 -7.96
C PRO A 346 -3.46 -27.09 -8.77
N VAL A 347 -2.30 -27.72 -8.96
CA VAL A 347 -1.13 -27.15 -9.64
C VAL A 347 -0.88 -27.88 -10.95
N SER A 348 -0.73 -27.11 -12.03
CA SER A 348 -0.57 -27.64 -13.39
C SER A 348 0.82 -28.25 -13.62
N THR A 349 0.93 -29.18 -14.57
CA THR A 349 2.21 -29.81 -14.97
C THR A 349 3.31 -28.78 -15.29
N PRO A 350 3.05 -27.68 -16.03
CA PRO A 350 4.06 -26.64 -16.25
C PRO A 350 4.49 -25.90 -14.98
N ALA A 351 3.56 -25.62 -14.06
CA ALA A 351 3.88 -24.97 -12.80
C ALA A 351 4.74 -25.88 -11.89
N LEU A 352 4.45 -27.19 -11.86
CA LEU A 352 5.26 -28.18 -11.13
C LEU A 352 6.66 -28.32 -11.72
N ALA A 353 6.78 -28.40 -13.04
CA ALA A 353 8.07 -28.45 -13.73
C ALA A 353 8.90 -27.19 -13.44
N ALA A 354 8.27 -26.01 -13.47
CA ALA A 354 8.92 -24.75 -13.12
C ALA A 354 9.37 -24.71 -11.66
N LEU A 355 8.56 -25.18 -10.70
CA LEU A 355 8.96 -25.28 -9.29
C LEU A 355 10.23 -26.10 -9.14
N ALA A 356 10.24 -27.32 -9.67
CA ALA A 356 11.39 -28.21 -9.56
C ALA A 356 12.65 -27.61 -10.19
N ALA A 357 12.52 -26.97 -11.35
CA ALA A 357 13.65 -26.42 -12.09
C ALA A 357 14.18 -25.10 -11.52
N CYS A 358 13.33 -24.24 -10.96
CA CYS A 358 13.73 -22.95 -10.41
C CYS A 358 14.30 -23.03 -8.98
N THR A 359 14.13 -24.16 -8.28
CA THR A 359 14.63 -24.34 -6.91
C THR A 359 15.96 -25.11 -6.84
N THR A 360 16.56 -25.48 -7.97
CA THR A 360 17.89 -26.10 -7.97
C THR A 360 18.97 -25.12 -7.52
N PRO A 361 20.13 -25.58 -7.01
CA PRO A 361 21.23 -24.70 -6.64
C PRO A 361 21.66 -23.75 -7.77
N GLU A 362 21.70 -24.22 -9.01
CA GLU A 362 22.11 -23.44 -10.18
C GLU A 362 21.10 -22.33 -10.50
N ALA A 363 19.80 -22.66 -10.52
CA ALA A 363 18.76 -21.67 -10.76
C ALA A 363 18.71 -20.62 -9.64
N ARG A 364 18.93 -21.03 -8.38
CA ARG A 364 19.00 -20.11 -7.24
C ARG A 364 20.22 -19.20 -7.31
N ALA A 365 21.36 -19.70 -7.78
CA ALA A 365 22.54 -18.86 -8.02
C ALA A 365 22.27 -17.83 -9.14
N GLU A 366 21.54 -18.19 -10.19
CA GLU A 366 21.09 -17.23 -11.22
C GLU A 366 20.14 -16.18 -10.65
N ALA A 367 19.18 -16.58 -9.80
CA ALA A 367 18.28 -15.64 -9.11
C ALA A 367 19.04 -14.68 -8.19
N GLU A 368 20.03 -15.18 -7.45
CA GLU A 368 20.91 -14.38 -6.59
C GLU A 368 21.68 -13.32 -7.41
N GLN A 369 22.27 -13.71 -8.54
CA GLN A 369 22.94 -12.75 -9.43
C GLN A 369 21.95 -11.69 -9.94
N ALA A 370 20.73 -12.09 -10.30
CA ALA A 370 19.70 -11.15 -10.72
C ALA A 370 19.28 -10.18 -9.61
N ALA A 371 19.24 -10.61 -8.34
CA ALA A 371 18.96 -9.76 -7.19
C ALA A 371 20.09 -8.74 -6.95
N GLN A 372 21.35 -9.14 -7.19
CA GLN A 372 22.50 -8.24 -7.12
C GLN A 372 22.44 -7.16 -8.21
N ASP A 373 22.16 -7.55 -9.46
CA ASP A 373 21.99 -6.60 -10.57
C ASP A 373 20.86 -5.61 -10.28
N LEU A 374 19.73 -6.11 -9.77
CA LEU A 374 18.57 -5.31 -9.39
C LEU A 374 18.88 -4.26 -8.33
N THR A 375 19.80 -4.56 -7.41
CA THR A 375 20.27 -3.59 -6.42
C THR A 375 20.95 -2.40 -7.11
N GLY A 376 21.83 -2.65 -8.08
CA GLY A 376 22.44 -1.58 -8.89
C GLY A 376 21.41 -0.79 -9.70
N TRP A 377 20.42 -1.48 -10.29
CA TRP A 377 19.36 -0.84 -11.06
C TRP A 377 18.46 0.05 -10.20
N ARG A 378 18.15 -0.39 -8.98
CA ARG A 378 17.38 0.38 -8.00
C ARG A 378 18.15 1.62 -7.57
N THR A 379 19.45 1.50 -7.30
CA THR A 379 20.31 2.66 -7.01
C THR A 379 20.25 3.69 -8.12
N THR A 380 20.38 3.28 -9.39
CA THR A 380 20.25 4.21 -10.52
C THR A 380 18.88 4.88 -10.57
N LEU A 381 17.79 4.14 -10.37
CA LEU A 381 16.45 4.73 -10.33
C LEU A 381 16.37 5.83 -9.27
N LEU A 382 16.79 5.52 -8.03
CA LEU A 382 16.74 6.45 -6.90
C LEU A 382 17.58 7.72 -7.14
N GLU A 383 18.78 7.56 -7.69
CA GLU A 383 19.68 8.69 -8.02
C GLU A 383 19.13 9.61 -9.11
N CYS A 384 18.25 9.10 -9.99
CA CYS A 384 17.68 9.89 -11.08
C CYS A 384 16.37 10.60 -10.71
N LEU A 385 15.75 10.27 -9.57
CA LEU A 385 14.46 10.87 -9.19
C LEU A 385 14.59 12.38 -8.94
N PRO A 386 13.61 13.19 -9.38
CA PRO A 386 13.64 14.63 -9.16
C PRO A 386 13.42 14.97 -7.67
N PRO A 387 13.93 16.11 -7.17
CA PRO A 387 13.86 16.46 -5.75
C PRO A 387 12.45 16.61 -5.17
N SER A 388 11.44 16.84 -6.02
CA SER A 388 10.03 16.97 -5.61
C SER A 388 9.35 15.61 -5.36
N VAL A 389 10.02 14.50 -5.68
CA VAL A 389 9.51 13.15 -5.47
C VAL A 389 10.07 12.59 -4.17
N VAL A 390 9.18 12.17 -3.29
CA VAL A 390 9.55 11.53 -2.02
C VAL A 390 9.55 10.00 -2.20
N VAL A 391 10.62 9.35 -1.76
CA VAL A 391 10.67 7.87 -1.68
C VAL A 391 10.14 7.46 -0.30
N GLU A 392 9.14 6.59 -0.28
CA GLU A 392 8.55 6.08 0.97
C GLU A 392 9.34 4.88 1.49
N GLY A 393 9.96 5.02 2.66
CA GLY A 393 10.77 3.97 3.30
C GLY A 393 12.15 3.77 2.66
N ASP A 394 12.79 2.64 2.99
CA ASP A 394 14.06 2.19 2.37
C ASP A 394 13.77 0.98 1.47
N PRO A 395 13.65 1.17 0.13
CA PRO A 395 13.24 0.11 -0.77
C PRO A 395 14.34 -0.93 -0.98
N ARG A 396 14.01 -2.21 -0.82
CA ARG A 396 14.94 -3.35 -0.94
C ARG A 396 14.63 -4.34 -2.06
N SER A 397 13.44 -4.25 -2.65
CA SER A 397 12.94 -5.17 -3.68
C SER A 397 13.01 -4.59 -5.10
N SER A 398 12.22 -5.16 -6.02
CA SER A 398 12.12 -4.88 -7.46
C SER A 398 11.17 -3.74 -7.81
N PHE A 399 10.83 -2.90 -6.83
CA PHE A 399 9.95 -1.75 -6.99
C PHE A 399 10.23 -0.70 -5.92
N VAL A 400 9.73 0.51 -6.15
CA VAL A 400 9.85 1.66 -5.23
C VAL A 400 8.48 2.31 -5.09
N LEU A 401 8.13 2.74 -3.88
CA LEU A 401 6.96 3.57 -3.63
C LEU A 401 7.37 5.04 -3.62
N LEU A 402 6.77 5.81 -4.51
CA LEU A 402 6.98 7.23 -4.67
C LEU A 402 5.74 7.97 -4.15
N ARG A 403 5.95 9.13 -3.53
CA ARG A 403 4.91 10.12 -3.26
C ARG A 403 5.23 11.38 -4.06
N VAL A 404 4.26 11.83 -4.84
CA VAL A 404 4.38 12.97 -5.76
C VAL A 404 3.24 13.96 -5.52
N PRO A 405 3.43 15.27 -5.76
CA PRO A 405 2.32 16.21 -5.72
C PRO A 405 1.33 15.91 -6.85
N ASP A 406 0.02 15.96 -6.55
CA ASP A 406 -1.06 15.72 -7.52
C ASP A 406 -0.87 14.39 -8.29
N GLY A 407 -0.77 13.28 -7.56
CA GLY A 407 -0.41 11.99 -8.15
C GLY A 407 -1.41 11.48 -9.19
N LEU A 408 -2.67 11.92 -9.14
CA LEU A 408 -3.64 11.62 -10.17
C LEU A 408 -3.25 12.26 -11.51
N ALA A 409 -3.05 13.58 -11.53
CA ALA A 409 -2.66 14.30 -12.75
C ALA A 409 -1.30 13.83 -13.27
N VAL A 410 -0.33 13.63 -12.37
CA VAL A 410 1.00 13.11 -12.73
C VAL A 410 0.88 11.75 -13.41
N ARG A 411 0.10 10.81 -12.84
CA ARG A 411 -0.10 9.49 -13.44
C ARG A 411 -0.77 9.55 -14.80
N GLU A 412 -1.81 10.37 -14.96
CA GLU A 412 -2.50 10.53 -16.23
C GLU A 412 -1.57 11.07 -17.31
N GLU A 413 -0.72 12.03 -16.97
CA GLU A 413 0.28 12.57 -17.90
C GLU A 413 1.39 11.57 -18.20
N LEU A 414 1.90 10.83 -17.21
CA LEU A 414 2.84 9.72 -17.43
C LEU A 414 2.25 8.70 -18.42
N ARG A 415 0.97 8.34 -18.24
CA ARG A 415 0.26 7.43 -19.15
C ARG A 415 0.16 8.01 -20.57
N ARG A 416 -0.19 9.29 -20.72
CA ARG A 416 -0.20 9.98 -22.03
C ARG A 416 1.18 10.00 -22.69
N ARG A 417 2.25 10.03 -21.90
CA ARG A 417 3.64 9.96 -22.36
C ARG A 417 4.18 8.52 -22.49
N GLY A 418 3.32 7.51 -22.41
CA GLY A 418 3.70 6.12 -22.68
C GLY A 418 4.19 5.33 -21.47
N TRP A 419 3.97 5.79 -20.24
CA TRP A 419 4.44 5.11 -19.02
C TRP A 419 3.27 4.60 -18.18
N ALA A 420 3.25 3.30 -17.89
CA ALA A 420 2.30 2.71 -16.96
C ALA A 420 2.94 2.58 -15.57
N VAL A 421 2.31 3.16 -14.55
CA VAL A 421 2.72 3.07 -13.14
C VAL A 421 1.54 2.58 -12.29
N ARG A 422 1.81 1.94 -11.15
CA ARG A 422 0.75 1.44 -10.26
C ARG A 422 0.27 2.56 -9.34
N ARG A 423 -1.01 2.92 -9.40
CA ARG A 423 -1.62 3.89 -8.46
C ARG A 423 -1.58 3.38 -7.02
N GLY A 424 -1.43 4.27 -6.05
CA GLY A 424 -1.22 3.93 -4.64
C GLY A 424 -2.50 3.84 -3.80
N ASP A 425 -3.53 4.63 -4.12
CA ASP A 425 -4.78 4.75 -3.35
C ASP A 425 -5.61 3.45 -3.23
N THR A 426 -5.30 2.45 -4.03
CA THR A 426 -5.89 1.11 -3.91
C THR A 426 -5.26 0.27 -2.80
N PHE A 427 -4.11 0.68 -2.26
CA PHE A 427 -3.49 0.05 -1.10
C PHE A 427 -3.95 0.76 0.18
N PRO A 428 -4.49 0.04 1.19
CA PRO A 428 -4.89 0.67 2.44
C PRO A 428 -3.76 1.46 3.10
N GLY A 429 -4.07 2.68 3.55
CA GLY A 429 -3.08 3.58 4.18
C GLY A 429 -2.25 4.41 3.20
N LEU A 430 -2.51 4.33 1.89
CA LEU A 430 -1.96 5.21 0.86
C LEU A 430 -3.03 6.12 0.24
N THR A 431 -2.58 7.12 -0.52
CA THR A 431 -3.43 8.14 -1.17
C THR A 431 -3.19 8.17 -2.68
N GLY A 432 -3.96 9.00 -3.40
CA GLY A 432 -3.79 9.19 -4.86
C GLY A 432 -2.44 9.78 -5.26
N ASP A 433 -1.72 10.36 -4.31
CA ASP A 433 -0.37 10.92 -4.48
C ASP A 433 0.73 9.87 -4.49
N HIS A 434 0.39 8.62 -4.21
CA HIS A 434 1.36 7.53 -4.17
C HIS A 434 1.38 6.77 -5.50
N LEU A 435 2.57 6.49 -6.00
CA LEU A 435 2.81 5.71 -7.22
C LEU A 435 3.84 4.63 -6.91
N ARG A 436 3.51 3.36 -7.17
CA ARG A 436 4.50 2.27 -7.13
C ARG A 436 5.06 2.07 -8.54
N VAL A 437 6.38 2.10 -8.64
CA VAL A 437 7.12 1.90 -9.90
C VAL A 437 8.01 0.68 -9.79
N ALA A 438 7.98 -0.19 -10.80
CA ALA A 438 8.91 -1.31 -10.89
C ALA A 438 10.32 -0.81 -11.20
N VAL A 439 11.33 -1.45 -10.61
CA VAL A 439 12.74 -1.21 -10.95
C VAL A 439 13.03 -1.93 -12.27
N ARG A 440 13.62 -1.20 -13.21
CA ARG A 440 14.02 -1.69 -14.53
C ARG A 440 15.50 -1.39 -14.78
N ARG A 441 16.02 -1.88 -15.91
CA ARG A 441 17.39 -1.59 -16.35
C ARG A 441 17.67 -0.07 -16.32
N PRO A 442 18.93 0.34 -16.06
CA PRO A 442 19.32 1.74 -15.89
C PRO A 442 18.82 2.68 -16.99
N GLU A 443 18.80 2.24 -18.25
CA GLU A 443 18.35 3.05 -19.39
C GLU A 443 16.86 3.40 -19.29
N VAL A 444 16.03 2.45 -18.87
CA VAL A 444 14.58 2.65 -18.68
C VAL A 444 14.33 3.54 -17.47
N SER A 445 15.06 3.31 -16.37
CA SER A 445 14.95 4.12 -15.15
C SER A 445 15.32 5.59 -15.39
N ARG A 446 16.40 5.86 -16.15
CA ARG A 446 16.79 7.23 -16.54
C ARG A 446 15.74 7.89 -17.43
N ALA A 447 15.23 7.18 -18.43
CA ALA A 447 14.20 7.70 -19.32
C ALA A 447 12.90 8.02 -18.57
N PHE A 448 12.47 7.12 -17.67
CA PHE A 448 11.30 7.35 -16.81
C PHE A 448 11.50 8.57 -15.92
N ALA A 449 12.63 8.66 -15.24
CA ALA A 449 12.89 9.73 -14.27
C ALA A 449 12.96 11.12 -14.95
N ALA A 450 13.51 11.20 -16.17
CA ALA A 450 13.49 12.42 -16.97
C ALA A 450 12.05 12.85 -17.30
N VAL A 451 11.20 11.91 -17.74
CA VAL A 451 9.79 12.21 -18.01
C VAL A 451 9.05 12.60 -16.73
N LEU A 452 9.29 11.90 -15.62
CA LEU A 452 8.70 12.22 -14.32
C LEU A 452 9.06 13.65 -13.90
N ALA A 453 10.33 14.05 -14.05
CA ALA A 453 10.81 15.41 -13.73
C ALA A 453 10.06 16.49 -14.52
N ASP A 454 9.86 16.30 -15.82
CA ASP A 454 9.10 17.24 -16.66
C ASP A 454 7.64 17.34 -16.21
N VAL A 455 7.02 16.21 -15.86
CA VAL A 455 5.60 16.16 -15.46
C VAL A 455 5.37 16.82 -14.11
N VAL A 456 6.24 16.56 -13.12
CA VAL A 456 6.13 17.18 -11.79
C VAL A 456 6.50 18.66 -11.82
N ALA A 457 7.36 19.11 -12.74
CA ALA A 457 7.65 20.52 -12.93
C ALA A 457 6.46 21.27 -13.57
N GLY A 458 5.78 20.64 -14.54
CA GLY A 458 4.61 21.22 -15.22
C GLY A 458 3.32 21.24 -14.39
N THR A 459 3.28 20.51 -13.27
CA THR A 459 2.17 20.50 -12.30
C THR A 459 2.36 21.51 -11.16
N THR A 460 3.47 22.26 -11.15
CA THR A 460 3.65 23.41 -10.25
C THR A 460 2.54 24.44 -10.54
N PRO A 461 1.79 24.94 -9.55
CA PRO A 461 0.75 25.92 -9.81
C PRO A 461 1.38 27.16 -10.44
N TYR A 462 0.77 27.59 -11.55
CA TYR A 462 1.09 28.83 -12.26
C TYR A 462 1.20 29.97 -11.23
N THR A 463 2.42 30.35 -10.86
CA THR A 463 2.65 31.59 -10.14
C THR A 463 2.26 32.69 -11.10
N SER A 464 1.09 33.29 -10.87
CA SER A 464 0.69 34.51 -11.56
C SER A 464 1.65 35.62 -11.16
N GLU A 465 2.80 35.70 -11.81
CA GLU A 465 3.45 36.99 -12.00
C GLU A 465 2.55 37.79 -12.93
N VAL A 466 1.91 38.80 -12.35
CA VAL A 466 1.18 39.86 -13.06
C VAL A 466 2.08 41.10 -12.96
N PRO A 467 2.26 41.85 -14.06
CA PRO A 467 3.49 42.59 -14.39
C PRO A 467 3.79 43.82 -13.53
#